data_AF-A0A972U824-F1
#
_entry.id   AF-A0A972U824-F1
#
_cell.length_a   1.000
_cell.length_b   1.000
_cell.length_c   1.000
_cell.angle_alpha   90.00
_cell.angle_beta   90.00
_cell.angle_gamma   90.00
#
_symmetry.space_group_name_H-M   'P 1'
#
loop_
_entity.id
_entity.type
_entity.pdbx_description
1 polymer ?
#
loop_
_entity_poly.entity_id
_entity_poly.type
_entity_poly.pdbx_seq_one_letter_code
_entity_poly.pdbx_strand_id
1 'polypeptide(L)'
;MTAWDEWKERCAVALCSPEARTTLQTFGGMRFRTLAQRCLPLINVTELSAVTLSDGDAWHLLERHMTLPDAINGKAYKQWLFARLEGSADPPFDIIQGGATLLMRWVVREHLRSEYLPSNHLSLDHPPASSPAATPPLSELLPGTVDARCVVEQRELERLAAEEAAKQFTDLPRRARLALVARHLDIPLTDPRLLAHAECRRSAMHEAYRRAATQTIDRLRADHPNDDPATVTDLALLTFEVLTHLCFAWAVEDDSYHDLISDRPRANALEKAPA
;
A
#
# COMPACT_ATOMS: atom_id res chain seq x y z
N MET A 1 2.34 -2.49 48.53
CA MET A 1 1.84 -2.53 47.15
C MET A 1 3.02 -2.86 46.27
N THR A 2 2.98 -3.94 45.48
CA THR A 2 4.12 -4.28 44.61
C THR A 2 4.11 -3.38 43.37
N ALA A 3 5.25 -3.28 42.67
CA ALA A 3 5.32 -2.54 41.41
C ALA A 3 4.30 -3.03 40.37
N TRP A 4 4.01 -4.34 40.38
CA TRP A 4 3.02 -4.97 39.52
C TRP A 4 1.58 -4.57 39.87
N ASP A 5 1.25 -4.45 41.15
CA ASP A 5 -0.07 -4.00 41.60
C ASP A 5 -0.30 -2.54 41.20
N GLU A 6 0.71 -1.69 41.38
CA GLU A 6 0.63 -0.28 40.99
C GLU A 6 0.43 -0.15 39.47
N TRP A 7 1.16 -0.93 38.67
CA TRP A 7 0.97 -0.96 37.22
C TRP A 7 -0.39 -1.51 36.81
N LYS A 8 -0.94 -2.48 37.55
CA LYS A 8 -2.31 -2.97 37.32
C LYS A 8 -3.32 -1.85 37.48
N GLU A 9 -3.22 -1.11 38.58
CA GLU A 9 -4.14 -0.02 38.92
C GLU A 9 -4.00 1.17 37.97
N ARG A 10 -2.77 1.62 37.71
CA ARG A 10 -2.47 2.83 36.93
C ARG A 10 -2.47 2.61 35.41
N CYS A 11 -2.47 1.37 34.95
CA CYS A 11 -2.45 0.94 33.55
C CYS A 11 -1.23 1.34 32.71
N ALA A 12 -0.42 2.32 33.13
CA ALA A 12 0.81 2.75 32.46
C ALA A 12 1.92 3.04 33.48
N VAL A 13 3.16 2.63 33.17
CA VAL A 13 4.32 2.74 34.06
C VAL A 13 4.71 4.20 34.36
N ALA A 14 4.41 5.10 33.43
CA ALA A 14 4.64 6.54 33.59
C ALA A 14 3.78 7.12 34.74
N LEU A 15 2.66 6.48 35.07
CA LEU A 15 1.75 6.89 36.15
C LEU A 15 2.06 6.20 37.49
N CYS A 16 3.02 5.27 37.51
CA CYS A 16 3.49 4.63 38.74
C CYS A 16 4.53 5.50 39.46
N SER A 17 4.75 5.18 40.74
CA SER A 17 5.82 5.71 41.58
C SER A 17 7.20 5.50 40.94
N PRO A 18 8.21 6.34 41.28
CA PRO A 18 9.54 6.21 40.72
C PRO A 18 10.20 4.84 40.97
N GLU A 19 9.96 4.23 42.12
CA GLU A 19 10.47 2.91 42.49
C GLU A 19 9.85 1.80 41.63
N ALA A 20 8.52 1.78 41.52
CA ALA A 20 7.82 0.82 40.67
C ALA A 20 8.18 0.98 39.20
N ARG A 21 8.30 2.24 38.73
CA ARG A 21 8.74 2.55 37.37
C ARG A 21 10.11 1.96 37.08
N THR A 22 11.07 2.19 37.95
CA THR A 22 12.44 1.66 37.80
C THR A 22 12.43 0.14 37.76
N THR A 23 11.71 -0.50 38.68
CA THR A 23 11.63 -1.97 38.77
C THR A 23 11.05 -2.59 37.50
N LEU A 24 9.95 -2.03 36.98
CA LEU A 24 9.28 -2.55 35.78
C LEU A 24 10.10 -2.29 34.53
N GLN A 25 10.68 -1.10 34.37
CA GLN A 25 11.53 -0.77 33.22
C GLN A 25 12.79 -1.65 33.20
N THR A 26 13.47 -1.83 34.33
CA THR A 26 14.63 -2.72 34.42
C THR A 26 14.27 -4.16 34.09
N PHE A 27 13.12 -4.65 34.56
CA PHE A 27 12.62 -5.96 34.14
C PHE A 27 12.39 -6.03 32.63
N GLY A 28 11.73 -5.03 32.06
CA GLY A 28 11.43 -4.94 30.63
C GLY A 28 12.68 -4.97 29.77
N GLY A 29 13.64 -4.10 30.07
CA GLY A 29 14.92 -4.02 29.38
C GLY A 29 15.74 -5.31 29.47
N MET A 30 15.82 -5.91 30.67
CA MET A 30 16.52 -7.19 30.87
C MET A 30 15.90 -8.30 30.02
N ARG A 31 14.57 -8.43 30.03
CA ARG A 31 13.87 -9.46 29.26
C ARG A 31 13.97 -9.20 27.76
N PHE A 32 13.82 -7.95 27.33
CA PHE A 32 13.98 -7.55 25.94
C PHE A 32 15.36 -7.94 25.41
N ARG A 33 16.45 -7.54 26.09
CA ARG A 33 17.83 -7.90 25.69
C ARG A 33 18.03 -9.41 25.59
N THR A 34 17.56 -10.17 26.59
CA THR A 34 17.67 -11.63 26.61
C THR A 34 16.95 -12.28 25.43
N LEU A 35 15.76 -11.79 25.09
CA LEU A 35 14.94 -12.32 24.00
C LEU A 35 15.46 -11.87 22.63
N ALA A 36 15.94 -10.64 22.51
CA ALA A 36 16.54 -10.11 21.29
C ALA A 36 17.82 -10.89 20.94
N GLN A 37 18.68 -11.16 21.93
CA GLN A 37 19.87 -12.00 21.75
C GLN A 37 19.53 -13.38 21.16
N ARG A 38 18.40 -13.99 21.56
CA ARG A 38 17.94 -15.27 21.01
C ARG A 38 17.41 -15.17 19.59
N CYS A 39 17.00 -13.98 19.16
CA CYS A 39 16.46 -13.73 17.83
C CYS A 39 17.50 -13.20 16.85
N LEU A 40 18.70 -12.79 17.31
CA LEU A 40 19.78 -12.31 16.43
C LEU A 40 20.07 -13.23 15.23
N PRO A 41 20.14 -14.58 15.38
CA PRO A 41 20.39 -15.46 14.22
C PRO A 41 19.28 -15.44 13.15
N LEU A 42 18.11 -14.88 13.46
CA LEU A 42 16.94 -14.84 12.58
C LEU A 42 16.84 -13.54 11.78
N ILE A 43 17.67 -12.54 12.10
CA ILE A 43 17.67 -11.23 11.46
C ILE A 43 19.06 -10.91 10.91
N ASN A 44 19.15 -10.01 9.93
CA ASN A 44 20.39 -9.62 9.30
C ASN A 44 21.17 -8.58 10.12
N VAL A 45 21.37 -8.86 11.42
CA VAL A 45 22.13 -8.02 12.34
C VAL A 45 23.02 -8.90 13.21
N THR A 46 24.31 -8.57 13.27
CA THR A 46 25.32 -9.35 13.99
C THR A 46 25.52 -8.87 15.43
N GLU A 47 25.24 -7.60 15.71
CA GLU A 47 25.51 -6.98 17.01
C GLU A 47 24.24 -6.78 17.84
N LEU A 48 24.24 -7.29 19.08
CA LEU A 48 23.12 -7.09 20.01
C LEU A 48 22.86 -5.60 20.28
N SER A 49 23.92 -4.80 20.42
CA SER A 49 23.85 -3.36 20.66
C SER A 49 23.05 -2.61 19.59
N ALA A 50 23.06 -3.08 18.36
CA ALA A 50 22.32 -2.47 17.25
C ALA A 50 20.80 -2.71 17.35
N VAL A 51 20.36 -3.68 18.17
CA VAL A 51 18.95 -4.02 18.37
C VAL A 51 18.46 -3.81 19.80
N THR A 52 19.36 -3.44 20.73
CA THR A 52 18.96 -3.18 22.12
C THR A 52 18.27 -1.83 22.27
N LEU A 53 17.18 -1.82 23.01
CA LEU A 53 16.52 -0.60 23.47
C LEU A 53 16.94 -0.25 24.90
N SER A 54 16.71 1.00 25.29
CA SER A 54 16.79 1.40 26.70
C SER A 54 15.74 0.63 27.53
N ASP A 55 15.97 0.51 28.84
CA ASP A 55 15.02 -0.16 29.75
C ASP A 55 13.61 0.48 29.71
N GLY A 56 13.57 1.81 29.58
CA GLY A 56 12.33 2.57 29.42
C GLY A 56 11.62 2.29 28.10
N ASP A 57 12.35 2.31 26.99
CA ASP A 57 11.78 2.10 25.65
C ASP A 57 11.31 0.66 25.46
N ALA A 58 12.05 -0.32 25.98
CA ALA A 58 11.66 -1.73 25.95
C ALA A 58 10.31 -1.96 26.68
N TRP A 59 10.13 -1.31 27.83
CA TRP A 59 8.85 -1.38 28.55
C TRP A 59 7.75 -0.59 27.85
N HIS A 60 8.06 0.60 27.33
CA HIS A 60 7.10 1.41 26.58
C HIS A 60 6.57 0.65 25.35
N LEU A 61 7.44 -0.08 24.66
CA LEU A 61 7.06 -0.91 23.52
C LEU A 61 6.07 -2.02 23.91
N LEU A 62 6.27 -2.67 25.07
CA LEU A 62 5.30 -3.61 25.63
C LEU A 62 3.94 -2.95 25.89
N GLU A 63 3.92 -1.79 26.54
CA GLU A 63 2.67 -1.06 26.83
C GLU A 63 1.94 -0.64 25.55
N ARG A 64 2.67 -0.09 24.58
CA ARG A 64 2.12 0.26 23.26
C ARG A 64 1.47 -0.96 22.62
N HIS A 65 2.18 -2.09 22.62
CA HIS A 65 1.67 -3.32 22.02
C HIS A 65 0.41 -3.84 22.70
N MET A 66 0.27 -3.67 24.02
CA MET A 66 -0.96 -4.02 24.75
C MET A 66 -2.16 -3.12 24.42
N THR A 67 -1.94 -1.98 23.76
CA THR A 67 -3.00 -1.02 23.38
C THR A 67 -3.40 -1.06 21.91
N LEU A 68 -2.62 -1.71 21.04
CA LEU A 68 -2.93 -1.78 19.61
C LEU A 68 -4.13 -2.71 19.32
N PRO A 69 -5.07 -2.35 18.41
CA PRO A 69 -6.26 -3.16 18.11
C PRO A 69 -5.93 -4.55 17.54
N ASP A 70 -4.87 -4.63 16.74
CA ASP A 70 -4.46 -5.85 16.04
C ASP A 70 -3.53 -6.75 16.88
N ALA A 71 -3.18 -6.29 18.08
CA ALA A 71 -2.37 -7.06 19.03
C ALA A 71 -3.24 -7.98 19.89
N ILE A 72 -2.63 -9.02 20.47
CA ILE A 72 -3.26 -9.86 21.51
C ILE A 72 -3.93 -8.94 22.52
N ASN A 73 -5.27 -8.87 22.54
CA ASN A 73 -6.10 -7.96 23.34
C ASN A 73 -5.48 -7.64 24.72
N GLY A 74 -4.63 -6.62 24.80
CA GLY A 74 -3.64 -6.54 25.87
C GLY A 74 -4.26 -6.25 27.23
N LYS A 75 -5.37 -5.49 27.22
CA LYS A 75 -6.21 -5.27 28.41
C LYS A 75 -6.84 -6.57 28.91
N ALA A 76 -7.42 -7.38 28.03
CA ALA A 76 -8.02 -8.66 28.39
C ALA A 76 -6.95 -9.64 28.88
N TYR A 77 -5.78 -9.67 28.24
CA TYR A 77 -4.67 -10.51 28.68
C TYR A 77 -4.10 -10.07 30.03
N LYS A 78 -3.95 -8.76 30.27
CA LYS A 78 -3.55 -8.24 31.59
C LYS A 78 -4.56 -8.62 32.66
N GLN A 79 -5.86 -8.46 32.40
CA GLN A 79 -6.92 -8.88 33.32
C GLN A 79 -6.85 -10.40 33.58
N TRP A 80 -6.70 -11.21 32.53
CA TRP A 80 -6.53 -12.65 32.64
C TRP A 80 -5.29 -13.04 33.46
N LEU A 81 -4.15 -12.36 33.26
CA LEU A 81 -2.90 -12.64 33.98
C LEU A 81 -3.08 -12.46 35.50
N PHE A 82 -3.78 -11.40 35.90
CA PHE A 82 -4.06 -11.17 37.31
C PHE A 82 -5.21 -12.03 37.85
N ALA A 83 -6.20 -12.39 37.03
CA ALA A 83 -7.25 -13.33 37.44
C ALA A 83 -6.69 -14.73 37.71
N ARG A 84 -5.62 -15.14 36.99
CA ARG A 84 -4.94 -16.43 37.20
C ARG A 84 -4.25 -16.57 38.56
N LEU A 85 -4.09 -15.48 39.30
CA LEU A 85 -3.60 -15.50 40.67
C LEU A 85 -4.64 -16.09 41.63
N GLU A 86 -5.93 -15.96 41.32
CA GLU A 86 -7.02 -16.49 42.12
C GLU A 86 -7.07 -18.02 41.96
N GLY A 87 -6.45 -18.73 42.90
CA GLY A 87 -6.48 -20.21 42.96
C GLY A 87 -5.22 -20.91 42.44
N SER A 88 -4.15 -20.19 42.12
CA SER A 88 -2.86 -20.81 41.82
C SER A 88 -2.08 -21.16 43.10
N ALA A 89 -1.36 -22.29 43.08
CA ALA A 89 -0.45 -22.69 44.14
C ALA A 89 0.95 -22.05 44.00
N ASP A 90 1.25 -21.44 42.84
CA ASP A 90 2.55 -20.82 42.56
C ASP A 90 2.64 -19.42 43.19
N PRO A 91 3.85 -18.92 43.49
CA PRO A 91 4.04 -17.55 43.98
C PRO A 91 3.47 -16.53 42.98
N PRO A 92 2.63 -15.57 43.41
CA PRO A 92 2.01 -14.59 42.52
C PRO A 92 2.99 -13.82 41.62
N PHE A 93 4.16 -13.53 42.16
CA PHE A 93 5.23 -12.85 41.44
C PHE A 93 5.73 -13.65 40.23
N ASP A 94 5.92 -14.96 40.38
CA ASP A 94 6.43 -15.84 39.32
C ASP A 94 5.41 -15.98 38.18
N ILE A 95 4.12 -16.03 38.52
CA ILE A 95 3.02 -16.08 37.54
C ILE A 95 3.01 -14.80 36.69
N ILE A 96 3.02 -13.63 37.35
CA ILE A 96 2.98 -12.33 36.65
C ILE A 96 4.23 -12.16 35.79
N GLN A 97 5.42 -12.44 36.34
CA GLN A 97 6.67 -12.34 35.60
C GLN A 97 6.72 -13.29 34.40
N GLY A 98 6.24 -14.53 34.56
CA GLY A 98 6.15 -15.49 33.47
C GLY A 98 5.24 -14.99 32.35
N GLY A 99 4.05 -14.48 32.70
CA GLY A 99 3.10 -13.92 31.73
C GLY A 99 3.62 -12.68 31.01
N ALA A 100 4.24 -11.75 31.75
CA ALA A 100 4.88 -10.56 31.17
C ALA A 100 6.05 -10.93 30.25
N THR A 101 6.82 -11.96 30.60
CA THR A 101 7.91 -12.47 29.74
C THR A 101 7.39 -13.05 28.43
N LEU A 102 6.24 -13.76 28.46
CA LEU A 102 5.60 -14.29 27.25
C LEU A 102 5.11 -13.18 26.32
N LEU A 103 4.51 -12.11 26.87
CA LEU A 103 4.14 -10.93 26.08
C LEU A 103 5.39 -10.26 25.49
N MET A 104 6.42 -10.04 26.31
CA MET A 104 7.67 -9.43 25.85
C MET A 104 8.31 -10.24 24.71
N ARG A 105 8.22 -11.58 24.75
CA ARG A 105 8.69 -12.43 23.64
C ARG A 105 7.99 -12.13 22.32
N TRP A 106 6.69 -11.87 22.36
CA TRP A 106 5.94 -11.52 21.15
C TRP A 106 6.30 -10.11 20.66
N VAL A 107 6.35 -9.14 21.59
CA VAL A 107 6.76 -7.76 21.32
C VAL A 107 8.14 -7.69 20.66
N VAL A 108 9.13 -8.40 21.20
CA VAL A 108 10.49 -8.44 20.66
C VAL A 108 10.51 -9.00 19.25
N ARG A 109 9.81 -10.11 19.01
CA ARG A 109 9.76 -10.73 17.68
C ARG A 109 9.15 -9.80 16.65
N GLU A 110 8.04 -9.15 17.01
CA GLU A 110 7.35 -8.25 16.09
C GLU A 110 8.18 -7.01 15.79
N HIS A 111 8.78 -6.39 16.81
CA HIS A 111 9.67 -5.26 16.62
C HIS A 111 10.89 -5.60 15.76
N LEU A 112 11.55 -6.74 16.03
CA LEU A 112 12.70 -7.14 15.21
C LEU A 112 12.29 -7.46 13.76
N ARG A 113 11.10 -8.02 13.55
CA ARG A 113 10.56 -8.30 12.22
C ARG A 113 10.18 -7.02 11.45
N SER A 114 9.73 -5.98 12.14
CA SER A 114 9.34 -4.71 11.49
C SER A 114 10.55 -3.84 11.17
N GLU A 115 11.57 -3.83 12.01
CA GLU A 115 12.74 -2.95 11.87
C GLU A 115 13.88 -3.59 11.07
N TYR A 116 14.00 -4.92 11.07
CA TYR A 116 15.14 -5.61 10.47
C TYR A 116 14.72 -6.65 9.44
N LEU A 117 15.55 -6.79 8.41
CA LEU A 117 15.38 -7.83 7.41
C LEU A 117 15.68 -9.22 8.02
N PRO A 118 14.97 -10.27 7.59
CA PRO A 118 15.30 -11.65 7.94
C PRO A 118 16.74 -12.02 7.58
N SER A 119 17.35 -12.97 8.32
CA SER A 119 18.73 -13.41 8.05
C SER A 119 18.93 -14.12 6.71
N ASN A 120 17.85 -14.60 6.09
CA ASN A 120 17.85 -15.15 4.72
C ASN A 120 17.64 -14.09 3.63
N HIS A 121 17.54 -12.81 3.99
CA HIS A 121 17.47 -11.72 3.03
C HIS A 121 18.90 -11.42 2.53
N LEU A 122 19.16 -11.71 1.26
CA LEU A 122 20.43 -11.42 0.62
C LEU A 122 20.32 -10.10 -0.14
N SER A 123 21.34 -9.25 -0.03
CA SER A 123 21.45 -8.10 -0.93
C SER A 123 21.58 -8.60 -2.37
N LEU A 124 20.93 -7.91 -3.31
CA LEU A 124 21.08 -8.20 -4.74
C LEU A 124 22.51 -7.95 -5.23
N ASP A 125 23.25 -7.11 -4.53
CA ASP A 125 24.67 -6.83 -4.81
C ASP A 125 25.60 -7.87 -4.16
N HIS A 126 25.06 -8.81 -3.37
CA HIS A 126 25.87 -9.81 -2.73
C HIS A 126 26.37 -10.83 -3.77
N PRO A 127 27.69 -11.07 -3.87
CA PRO A 127 28.19 -12.09 -4.77
C PRO A 127 27.70 -13.47 -4.29
N PRO A 128 27.34 -14.38 -5.21
CA PRO A 128 26.97 -15.74 -4.83
C PRO A 128 28.17 -16.42 -4.13
N ALA A 129 27.89 -17.12 -3.03
CA ALA A 129 28.86 -17.60 -2.04
C ALA A 129 29.93 -18.60 -2.54
N SER A 130 30.02 -18.88 -3.85
CA SER A 130 30.78 -20.00 -4.40
C SER A 130 31.88 -19.64 -5.42
N SER A 131 32.18 -18.37 -5.67
CA SER A 131 33.34 -18.04 -6.53
C SER A 131 33.93 -16.64 -6.27
N PRO A 132 35.18 -16.55 -5.78
CA PRO A 132 35.85 -15.26 -5.61
C PRO A 132 36.63 -14.93 -6.89
N ALA A 133 36.01 -14.16 -7.80
CA ALA A 133 36.68 -13.11 -8.60
C ALA A 133 35.85 -12.61 -9.80
N ALA A 134 34.84 -13.34 -10.30
CA ALA A 134 34.23 -13.00 -11.59
C ALA A 134 32.73 -13.32 -11.74
N THR A 135 32.02 -13.71 -10.67
CA THR A 135 30.58 -13.97 -10.79
C THR A 135 29.81 -12.67 -10.68
N PRO A 136 28.92 -12.36 -11.65
CA PRO A 136 28.11 -11.16 -11.59
C PRO A 136 27.22 -11.17 -10.34
N PRO A 137 26.86 -9.98 -9.80
CA PRO A 137 25.99 -9.86 -8.64
C PRO A 137 24.64 -10.57 -8.88
N LEU A 138 23.93 -10.91 -7.80
CA LEU A 138 22.64 -11.60 -7.91
C LEU A 138 21.63 -10.80 -8.75
N SER A 139 21.69 -9.47 -8.72
CA SER A 139 20.90 -8.57 -9.58
C SER A 139 21.03 -8.86 -11.08
N GLU A 140 22.22 -9.25 -11.55
CA GLU A 140 22.50 -9.55 -12.96
C GLU A 140 22.11 -10.97 -13.36
N LEU A 141 21.92 -11.87 -12.38
CA LEU A 141 21.47 -13.25 -12.60
C LEU A 141 19.95 -13.38 -12.60
N LEU A 142 19.24 -12.37 -12.09
CA LEU A 142 17.78 -12.33 -12.16
C LEU A 142 17.36 -11.98 -13.59
N PRO A 143 16.31 -12.62 -14.14
CA PRO A 143 15.75 -12.21 -15.42
C PRO A 143 15.41 -10.72 -15.33
N GLY A 144 15.97 -9.93 -16.25
CA GLY A 144 15.72 -8.49 -16.29
C GLY A 144 14.22 -8.21 -16.25
N THR A 145 13.82 -7.18 -15.49
CA THR A 145 12.41 -6.84 -15.22
C THR A 145 11.62 -6.40 -16.46
N VAL A 146 12.29 -6.28 -17.61
CA VAL A 146 11.71 -5.77 -18.83
C VAL A 146 12.02 -6.74 -19.96
N ASP A 147 11.03 -7.57 -20.31
CA ASP A 147 11.07 -8.29 -21.58
C ASP A 147 11.00 -7.25 -22.70
N ALA A 148 12.11 -7.07 -23.43
CA ALA A 148 12.20 -6.15 -24.55
C ALA A 148 11.11 -6.43 -25.60
N ARG A 149 10.66 -7.68 -25.72
CA ARG A 149 9.55 -8.06 -26.59
C ARG A 149 8.24 -7.44 -26.13
N CYS A 150 7.92 -7.51 -24.83
CA CYS A 150 6.73 -6.88 -24.27
C CYS A 150 6.74 -5.36 -24.45
N VAL A 151 7.90 -4.71 -24.33
CA VAL A 151 8.01 -3.25 -24.57
C VAL A 151 7.77 -2.90 -26.03
N VAL A 152 8.29 -3.68 -26.97
CA VAL A 152 8.06 -3.46 -28.40
C VAL A 152 6.60 -3.69 -28.75
N GLU A 153 5.99 -4.75 -28.25
CA GLU A 153 4.57 -5.07 -28.44
C GLU A 153 3.65 -3.98 -27.86
N GLN A 154 3.94 -3.50 -26.65
CA GLN A 154 3.21 -2.40 -26.03
C GLN A 154 3.31 -1.11 -26.85
N ARG A 155 4.50 -0.76 -27.35
CA ARG A 155 4.69 0.42 -28.21
C ARG A 155 3.94 0.30 -29.53
N GLU A 156 3.87 -0.89 -30.10
CA GLU A 156 3.11 -1.15 -31.31
C GLU A 156 1.61 -1.00 -31.07
N LEU A 157 1.09 -1.53 -29.96
CA LEU A 157 -0.29 -1.35 -29.53
C LEU A 157 -0.64 0.12 -29.27
N GLU A 158 0.23 0.87 -28.59
CA GLU A 158 0.04 2.31 -28.35
C GLU A 158 -0.01 3.11 -29.66
N ARG A 159 0.85 2.78 -30.63
CA ARG A 159 0.84 3.40 -31.96
C ARG A 159 -0.47 3.11 -32.69
N LEU A 160 -0.90 1.86 -32.73
CA LEU A 160 -2.17 1.46 -33.35
C LEU A 160 -3.36 2.13 -32.66
N ALA A 161 -3.36 2.18 -31.33
CA ALA A 161 -4.38 2.86 -30.54
C ALA A 161 -4.48 4.34 -30.89
N ALA A 162 -3.35 5.03 -31.06
CA ALA A 162 -3.33 6.44 -31.44
C ALA A 162 -3.87 6.67 -32.86
N GLU A 163 -3.52 5.80 -33.82
CA GLU A 163 -4.02 5.86 -35.19
C GLU A 163 -5.55 5.64 -35.23
N GLU A 164 -6.05 4.65 -34.51
CA GLU A 164 -7.49 4.35 -34.44
C GLU A 164 -8.26 5.42 -33.67
N ALA A 165 -7.72 5.94 -32.57
CA ALA A 165 -8.33 7.03 -31.82
C ALA A 165 -8.45 8.29 -32.68
N ALA A 166 -7.43 8.63 -33.49
CA ALA A 166 -7.49 9.80 -34.38
C ALA A 166 -8.58 9.66 -35.46
N LYS A 167 -8.72 8.47 -36.06
CA LYS A 167 -9.80 8.17 -37.00
C LYS A 167 -11.17 8.31 -36.33
N GLN A 168 -11.35 7.66 -35.18
CA GLN A 168 -12.62 7.67 -34.45
C GLN A 168 -12.98 9.06 -33.92
N PHE A 169 -12.00 9.85 -33.49
CA PHE A 169 -12.20 11.20 -32.97
C PHE A 169 -12.92 12.07 -34.01
N THR A 170 -12.52 11.99 -35.27
CA THR A 170 -13.11 12.75 -36.37
C THR A 170 -14.60 12.47 -36.52
N ASP A 171 -15.00 11.20 -36.40
CA ASP A 171 -16.40 10.75 -36.55
C ASP A 171 -17.21 10.91 -35.25
N LEU A 172 -16.55 11.15 -34.11
CA LEU A 172 -17.19 11.12 -32.81
C LEU A 172 -18.15 12.32 -32.63
N PRO A 173 -19.43 12.10 -32.30
CA PRO A 173 -20.37 13.20 -32.12
C PRO A 173 -19.99 14.06 -30.91
N ARG A 174 -20.29 15.37 -30.98
CA ARG A 174 -20.00 16.34 -29.92
C ARG A 174 -20.40 15.87 -28.51
N ARG A 175 -21.56 15.22 -28.38
CA ARG A 175 -22.06 14.68 -27.10
C ARG A 175 -21.15 13.60 -26.52
N ALA A 176 -20.64 12.70 -27.36
CA ALA A 176 -19.72 11.66 -26.91
C ALA A 176 -18.35 12.25 -26.54
N ARG A 177 -17.84 13.24 -27.31
CA ARG A 177 -16.62 13.98 -26.95
C ARG A 177 -16.76 14.62 -25.56
N LEU A 178 -17.85 15.34 -25.30
CA LEU A 178 -18.13 15.94 -23.98
C LEU A 178 -18.27 14.89 -22.86
N ALA A 179 -18.84 13.73 -23.15
CA ALA A 179 -18.92 12.64 -22.18
C ALA A 179 -17.52 12.12 -21.79
N LEU A 180 -16.61 12.00 -22.75
CA LEU A 180 -15.22 11.60 -22.50
C LEU A 180 -14.44 12.67 -21.74
N VAL A 181 -14.64 13.96 -22.08
CA VAL A 181 -14.07 15.08 -21.32
C VAL A 181 -14.50 15.03 -19.86
N ALA A 182 -15.80 14.80 -19.59
CA ALA A 182 -16.30 14.67 -18.22
C ALA A 182 -15.64 13.50 -17.47
N ARG A 183 -15.38 12.38 -18.15
CA ARG A 183 -14.64 11.26 -17.54
C ARG A 183 -13.19 11.58 -17.27
N HIS A 184 -12.52 12.29 -18.17
CA HIS A 184 -11.14 12.75 -17.97
C HIS A 184 -11.00 13.65 -16.74
N LEU A 185 -12.03 14.45 -16.46
CA LEU A 185 -12.07 15.42 -15.36
C LEU A 185 -12.70 14.86 -14.07
N ASP A 186 -13.04 13.57 -14.03
CA ASP A 186 -13.79 12.93 -12.93
C ASP A 186 -15.13 13.64 -12.60
N ILE A 187 -15.73 14.31 -13.58
CA ILE A 187 -17.03 14.97 -13.44
C ILE A 187 -18.15 13.95 -13.66
N PRO A 188 -19.16 13.88 -12.78
CA PRO A 188 -20.33 13.03 -13.02
C PRO A 188 -21.03 13.41 -14.34
N LEU A 189 -21.43 12.40 -15.14
CA LEU A 189 -22.23 12.61 -16.37
C LEU A 189 -23.63 13.23 -16.12
N THR A 190 -23.94 13.51 -14.86
CA THR A 190 -25.17 14.14 -14.39
C THR A 190 -24.99 15.62 -14.05
N ASP A 191 -23.78 16.16 -14.18
CA ASP A 191 -23.48 17.56 -13.88
C ASP A 191 -24.34 18.50 -14.76
N PRO A 192 -25.08 19.46 -14.17
CA PRO A 192 -25.97 20.35 -14.93
C PRO A 192 -25.25 21.19 -15.99
N ARG A 193 -24.00 21.60 -15.76
CA ARG A 193 -23.21 22.40 -16.71
C ARG A 193 -22.87 21.56 -17.93
N LEU A 194 -22.42 20.33 -17.71
CA LEU A 194 -22.14 19.37 -18.78
C LEU A 194 -23.39 19.12 -19.63
N LEU A 195 -24.55 18.91 -19.00
CA LEU A 195 -25.82 18.69 -19.69
C LEU A 195 -26.29 19.92 -20.47
N ALA A 196 -26.06 21.12 -19.94
CA ALA A 196 -26.32 22.38 -20.64
C ALA A 196 -25.45 22.51 -21.90
N HIS A 197 -24.14 22.30 -21.77
CA HIS A 197 -23.19 22.33 -22.89
C HIS A 197 -23.51 21.30 -23.98
N ALA A 198 -23.93 20.10 -23.58
CA ALA A 198 -24.28 19.02 -24.49
C ALA A 198 -25.71 19.10 -25.05
N GLU A 199 -26.50 20.07 -24.57
CA GLU A 199 -27.92 20.28 -24.90
C GLU A 199 -28.72 18.97 -24.86
N CYS A 200 -28.55 18.19 -23.80
CA CYS A 200 -29.19 16.89 -23.71
C CYS A 200 -29.57 16.49 -22.27
N ARG A 201 -30.44 15.49 -22.18
CA ARG A 201 -30.87 14.92 -20.90
C ARG A 201 -29.81 13.93 -20.39
N ARG A 202 -29.78 13.73 -19.07
CA ARG A 202 -28.90 12.74 -18.39
C ARG A 202 -28.86 11.38 -19.09
N SER A 203 -30.02 10.81 -19.45
CA SER A 203 -30.08 9.50 -20.11
C SER A 203 -29.38 9.49 -21.46
N ALA A 204 -29.49 10.57 -22.24
CA ALA A 204 -28.83 10.71 -23.53
C ALA A 204 -27.31 10.83 -23.38
N MET A 205 -26.82 11.48 -22.31
CA MET A 205 -25.38 11.58 -22.04
C MET A 205 -24.76 10.22 -21.68
N HIS A 206 -25.39 9.47 -20.77
CA HIS A 206 -24.94 8.12 -20.44
C HIS A 206 -24.99 7.18 -21.66
N GLU A 207 -26.02 7.31 -22.49
CA GLU A 207 -26.13 6.56 -23.74
C GLU A 207 -25.04 6.92 -24.74
N ALA A 208 -24.71 8.21 -24.90
CA ALA A 208 -23.63 8.66 -25.77
C ALA A 208 -22.27 8.07 -25.34
N TYR A 209 -21.99 8.06 -24.03
CA TYR A 209 -20.77 7.44 -23.48
C TYR A 209 -20.71 5.94 -23.74
N ARG A 210 -21.77 5.20 -23.40
CA ARG A 210 -21.82 3.74 -23.62
C ARG A 210 -21.69 3.40 -25.10
N ARG A 211 -22.38 4.15 -25.96
CA ARG A 211 -22.32 3.95 -27.40
C ARG A 211 -20.93 4.19 -27.94
N ALA A 212 -20.23 5.23 -27.50
CA ALA A 212 -18.83 5.47 -27.88
C ALA A 212 -17.94 4.27 -27.53
N ALA A 213 -18.02 3.78 -26.28
CA ALA A 213 -17.25 2.62 -25.85
C ALA A 213 -17.56 1.35 -26.65
N THR A 214 -18.85 1.05 -26.86
CA THR A 214 -19.26 -0.12 -27.66
C THR A 214 -18.84 0.01 -29.12
N GLN A 215 -18.99 1.19 -29.72
CA GLN A 215 -18.55 1.44 -31.11
C GLN A 215 -17.05 1.30 -31.28
N THR A 216 -16.23 1.76 -30.31
CA THR A 216 -14.78 1.56 -30.34
C THR A 216 -14.43 0.07 -30.37
N ILE A 217 -15.02 -0.73 -29.49
CA ILE A 217 -14.75 -2.18 -29.43
C ILE A 217 -15.25 -2.90 -30.69
N ASP A 218 -16.46 -2.60 -31.15
CA ASP A 218 -17.06 -3.26 -32.32
C ASP A 218 -16.29 -2.94 -33.60
N ARG A 219 -15.83 -1.69 -33.76
CA ARG A 219 -14.99 -1.28 -34.88
C ARG A 219 -13.66 -2.01 -34.88
N LEU A 220 -12.96 -2.04 -33.74
CA LEU A 220 -11.68 -2.74 -33.63
C LEU A 220 -11.80 -4.24 -33.89
N ARG A 221 -12.89 -4.89 -33.43
CA ARG A 221 -13.17 -6.29 -33.77
C ARG A 221 -13.41 -6.52 -35.26
N ALA A 222 -14.04 -5.57 -35.94
CA ALA A 222 -14.28 -5.66 -37.37
C ALA A 222 -13.00 -5.46 -38.19
N ASP A 223 -12.13 -4.55 -37.75
CA ASP A 223 -10.87 -4.22 -38.41
C ASP A 223 -9.77 -5.28 -38.13
N HIS A 224 -9.87 -5.98 -36.99
CA HIS A 224 -8.92 -7.00 -36.53
C HIS A 224 -9.57 -8.38 -36.29
N PRO A 225 -10.19 -9.02 -37.29
CA PRO A 225 -10.96 -10.26 -37.09
C PRO A 225 -10.11 -11.49 -36.81
N ASN A 226 -8.81 -11.46 -37.12
CA ASN A 226 -7.88 -12.58 -36.98
C ASN A 226 -7.00 -12.49 -35.73
N ASP A 227 -7.03 -11.35 -35.02
CA ASP A 227 -6.21 -11.13 -33.84
C ASP A 227 -6.86 -11.76 -32.60
N ASP A 228 -6.04 -12.03 -31.58
CA ASP A 228 -6.54 -12.60 -30.33
C ASP A 228 -7.54 -11.64 -29.64
N PRO A 229 -8.69 -12.14 -29.14
CA PRO A 229 -9.69 -11.29 -28.49
C PRO A 229 -9.16 -10.49 -27.29
N ALA A 230 -8.14 -10.98 -26.56
CA ALA A 230 -7.53 -10.23 -25.47
C ALA A 230 -6.72 -9.05 -26.02
N THR A 231 -5.90 -9.26 -27.05
CA THR A 231 -5.15 -8.19 -27.73
C THR A 231 -6.07 -7.09 -28.27
N VAL A 232 -7.20 -7.46 -28.90
CA VAL A 232 -8.20 -6.48 -29.38
C VAL A 232 -8.83 -5.71 -28.22
N THR A 233 -9.02 -6.35 -27.07
CA THR A 233 -9.55 -5.70 -25.86
C THR A 233 -8.54 -4.70 -25.29
N ASP A 234 -7.26 -5.07 -25.21
CA ASP A 234 -6.20 -4.17 -24.74
C ASP A 234 -6.03 -2.97 -25.69
N LEU A 235 -6.06 -3.23 -27.00
CA LEU A 235 -6.07 -2.18 -28.02
C LEU A 235 -7.28 -1.24 -27.85
N ALA A 236 -8.48 -1.78 -27.55
CA ALA A 236 -9.67 -0.97 -27.34
C ALA A 236 -9.58 -0.09 -26.09
N LEU A 237 -9.00 -0.60 -25.00
CA LEU A 237 -8.76 0.18 -23.79
C LEU A 237 -7.78 1.33 -24.05
N LEU A 238 -6.64 1.04 -24.69
CA LEU A 238 -5.64 2.05 -25.06
C LEU A 238 -6.23 3.08 -26.04
N THR A 239 -7.00 2.63 -27.03
CA THR A 239 -7.69 3.52 -27.99
C THR A 239 -8.65 4.46 -27.26
N PHE A 240 -9.41 3.93 -26.29
CA PHE A 240 -10.37 4.72 -25.53
C PHE A 240 -9.69 5.73 -24.60
N GLU A 241 -8.55 5.38 -24.02
CA GLU A 241 -7.70 6.29 -23.24
C GLU A 241 -7.18 7.44 -24.12
N VAL A 242 -6.56 7.13 -25.26
CA VAL A 242 -6.07 8.15 -26.21
C VAL A 242 -7.22 9.02 -26.73
N LEU A 243 -8.37 8.44 -27.05
CA LEU A 243 -9.57 9.17 -27.50
C LEU A 243 -10.07 10.14 -26.41
N THR A 244 -9.99 9.74 -25.15
CA THR A 244 -10.33 10.59 -24.00
C THR A 244 -9.38 11.79 -23.90
N HIS A 245 -8.08 11.57 -24.09
CA HIS A 245 -7.09 12.66 -24.14
C HIS A 245 -7.31 13.62 -25.31
N LEU A 246 -7.59 13.10 -26.51
CA LEU A 246 -7.90 13.93 -27.69
C LEU A 246 -9.15 14.79 -27.47
N CYS A 247 -10.20 14.22 -26.87
CA CYS A 247 -11.40 14.98 -26.52
C CYS A 247 -11.12 16.07 -25.49
N PHE A 248 -10.26 15.79 -24.51
CA PHE A 248 -9.86 16.79 -23.53
C PHE A 248 -9.05 17.93 -24.17
N ALA A 249 -8.05 17.62 -25.00
CA ALA A 249 -7.29 18.63 -25.73
C ALA A 249 -8.19 19.52 -26.60
N TRP A 250 -9.12 18.91 -27.33
CA TRP A 250 -10.14 19.64 -28.10
C TRP A 250 -10.99 20.58 -27.23
N ALA A 251 -11.38 20.15 -26.03
CA ALA A 251 -12.16 20.99 -25.14
C ALA A 251 -11.34 22.14 -24.52
N VAL A 252 -10.03 21.96 -24.35
CA VAL A 252 -9.11 23.01 -23.91
C VAL A 252 -8.93 24.09 -24.97
N GLU A 253 -8.94 23.71 -26.25
CA GLU A 253 -8.84 24.66 -27.38
C GLU A 253 -10.14 25.46 -27.63
N ASP A 254 -11.29 24.95 -27.16
CA ASP A 254 -12.59 25.59 -27.29
C ASP A 254 -12.97 26.32 -25.98
N ASP A 255 -12.84 27.65 -25.97
CA ASP A 255 -13.15 28.54 -24.84
C ASP A 255 -14.57 28.34 -24.28
N SER A 256 -15.48 27.76 -25.06
CA SER A 256 -16.85 27.47 -24.64
C SER A 256 -16.93 26.53 -23.43
N TYR A 257 -15.89 25.73 -23.15
CA TYR A 257 -15.88 24.75 -22.06
C TYR A 257 -15.00 25.14 -20.87
N HIS A 258 -14.52 26.38 -20.84
CA HIS A 258 -13.63 26.85 -19.77
C HIS A 258 -14.26 26.71 -18.38
N ASP A 259 -15.57 26.90 -18.24
CA ASP A 259 -16.33 26.74 -16.99
C ASP A 259 -16.37 25.29 -16.48
N LEU A 260 -16.31 24.30 -17.38
CA LEU A 260 -16.17 22.87 -17.05
C LEU A 260 -14.75 22.52 -16.61
N ILE A 261 -13.74 23.12 -17.26
CA ILE A 261 -12.31 22.78 -17.06
C ILE A 261 -11.74 23.46 -15.81
N SER A 262 -12.14 24.71 -15.54
CA SER A 262 -11.56 25.55 -14.48
C SER A 262 -11.88 25.09 -13.05
N ASP A 263 -12.90 24.26 -12.87
CA ASP A 263 -13.41 23.83 -11.56
C ASP A 263 -12.79 22.52 -11.06
N ARG A 264 -11.59 22.17 -11.55
CA ARG A 264 -10.89 20.95 -11.14
C ARG A 264 -10.73 20.95 -9.61
N PRO A 265 -11.29 19.97 -8.88
CA PRO A 265 -10.90 19.76 -7.50
C PRO A 265 -9.40 19.49 -7.52
N ARG A 266 -8.60 20.32 -6.86
CA ARG A 266 -7.12 20.19 -6.75
C ARG A 266 -6.64 18.88 -6.09
N ALA A 267 -7.50 17.87 -5.94
CA ALA A 267 -7.33 16.77 -5.01
C ALA A 267 -6.40 15.65 -5.49
N ASN A 268 -6.06 15.51 -6.79
CA ASN A 268 -5.25 14.37 -7.27
C ASN A 268 -4.13 14.75 -8.26
N ALA A 269 -3.47 15.89 -8.07
CA ALA A 269 -2.26 16.25 -8.84
C ALA A 269 -0.97 15.64 -8.25
N LEU A 270 -1.03 14.39 -7.77
CA LEU A 270 0.14 13.58 -7.44
C LEU A 270 0.06 12.29 -8.28
N GLU A 271 1.13 12.07 -9.05
CA GLU A 271 1.49 10.82 -9.72
C GLU A 271 0.69 10.43 -10.96
N LYS A 272 1.16 10.91 -12.12
CA LYS A 272 1.64 10.07 -13.24
C LYS A 272 2.03 10.99 -14.41
N ALA A 273 3.28 11.45 -14.41
CA ALA A 273 3.94 11.84 -15.64
C ALA A 273 4.65 10.57 -16.17
N PRO A 274 4.33 10.07 -17.38
CA PRO A 274 5.20 9.11 -18.03
C PRO A 274 6.49 9.81 -18.48
N ALA A 275 7.62 9.15 -18.23
CA ALA A 275 8.93 9.51 -18.76
C ALA A 275 9.07 9.05 -20.22
#